data_AF-A0A7L4RE92-F1
#
_entry.id   AF-A0A7L4RE92-F1
#
_cell.length_a   1.000
_cell.length_b   1.000
_cell.length_c   1.000
_cell.angle_alpha   90.00
_cell.angle_beta   90.00
_cell.angle_gamma   90.00
#
_symmetry.space_group_name_H-M   'P 1'
#
loop_
_entity.id
_entity.type
_entity.pdbx_description
1 polymer ?
#
loop_
_entity_poly.entity_id
_entity_poly.type
_entity_poly.pdbx_seq_one_letter_code
_entity_poly.pdbx_strand_id
1 'polypeptide(L)'
;MNVNVQFKGLMEEILEEAKRRGIAKTKTEALRLGVLELNNRYHLLERRAEEIEDMQDTKELEEMRSAVKKGKAKLISEKKMLAMLK
;
A
#
# COMPACT_ATOMS: atom_id res chain seq x y z
N MET A 1 -7.89 15.30 -8.97
CA MET A 1 -6.43 15.57 -8.99
C MET A 1 -6.11 16.26 -10.31
N ASN A 2 -5.74 17.54 -10.27
CA ASN A 2 -5.33 18.29 -11.46
C ASN A 2 -3.81 18.43 -11.42
N VAL A 3 -3.12 17.60 -12.21
CA VAL A 3 -1.69 17.77 -12.49
C VAL A 3 -1.60 18.21 -13.94
N ASN A 4 -0.98 19.37 -14.17
CA ASN A 4 -0.69 19.84 -15.52
C ASN A 4 0.73 19.38 -15.89
N VAL A 5 0.81 18.32 -16.69
CA VAL A 5 2.07 17.71 -17.13
C VAL A 5 2.22 17.92 -18.63
N GLN A 6 3.39 18.42 -19.04
CA GLN A 6 3.76 18.59 -20.43
C GLN A 6 4.74 17.49 -20.83
N PHE A 7 4.31 16.58 -21.69
CA PHE A 7 5.18 15.53 -22.24
C PHE A 7 5.83 16.04 -23.53
N LYS A 8 7.11 15.73 -23.72
CA LYS A 8 7.86 16.05 -24.94
C LYS A 8 8.70 14.84 -25.35
N GLY A 9 8.93 14.72 -26.66
CA GLY A 9 9.74 13.63 -27.24
C GLY A 9 9.08 12.26 -27.04
N LEU A 10 9.89 11.26 -26.69
CA LEU A 10 9.46 9.85 -26.67
C LEU A 10 8.23 9.58 -25.81
N MET A 11 8.07 10.26 -24.68
CA MET A 11 6.88 10.08 -23.83
C MET A 11 5.60 10.53 -24.53
N GLU A 12 5.67 11.62 -25.30
CA GLU A 12 4.51 12.07 -26.08
C GLU A 12 4.18 11.07 -27.19
N GLU A 13 5.19 10.55 -27.89
CA GLU A 13 5.01 9.53 -28.93
C GLU A 13 4.37 8.25 -28.38
N ILE A 14 4.81 7.77 -27.22
CA ILE A 14 4.22 6.60 -26.56
C ILE A 14 2.74 6.83 -26.23
N LEU A 15 2.40 8.00 -25.66
CA LEU A 15 1.02 8.33 -25.31
C LEU A 15 0.13 8.49 -26.55
N GLU A 16 0.65 9.07 -27.63
CA GLU A 16 -0.07 9.14 -28.90
C GLU A 16 -0.26 7.76 -29.53
N GLU A 17 0.74 6.89 -29.46
CA GLU A 17 0.67 5.54 -30.00
C GLU A 17 -0.35 4.69 -29.23
N ALA A 18 -0.39 4.80 -27.90
CA ALA A 18 -1.39 4.14 -27.08
C ALA A 18 -2.82 4.56 -27.47
N LYS A 19 -3.02 5.85 -27.79
CA LYS A 19 -4.29 6.35 -28.30
C LYS A 19 -4.59 5.82 -29.71
N ARG A 20 -3.60 5.87 -30.62
CA ARG A 20 -3.71 5.41 -32.00
C ARG A 20 -4.10 3.92 -32.09
N ARG A 21 -3.58 3.09 -31.19
CA ARG A 21 -3.90 1.66 -31.10
C ARG A 21 -5.23 1.35 -30.41
N GLY A 22 -5.93 2.36 -29.90
CA GLY A 22 -7.18 2.17 -29.16
C GLY A 22 -7.02 1.59 -27.76
N ILE A 23 -5.79 1.59 -27.21
CA ILE A 23 -5.53 1.14 -25.83
C ILE A 23 -6.11 2.14 -24.83
N ALA A 24 -6.14 3.43 -25.19
CA ALA A 24 -6.76 4.49 -24.42
C ALA A 24 -7.49 5.48 -25.34
N LYS A 25 -8.52 6.18 -24.83
CA LYS A 25 -9.25 7.21 -25.58
C LYS A 25 -8.54 8.55 -25.54
N THR A 26 -7.74 8.82 -24.51
CA THR A 26 -7.02 10.09 -24.31
C THR A 26 -5.59 9.86 -23.81
N LYS A 27 -4.68 10.84 -24.01
CA LYS A 27 -3.33 10.82 -23.42
C LYS A 27 -3.35 10.67 -21.89
N THR A 28 -4.32 11.32 -21.24
CA THR A 28 -4.49 11.25 -19.78
C THR A 28 -4.87 9.85 -19.33
N GLU A 29 -5.75 9.17 -20.08
CA GLU A 29 -6.10 7.79 -19.81
C GLU A 29 -4.93 6.84 -20.04
N ALA A 30 -4.18 7.01 -21.14
CA ALA A 30 -2.95 6.27 -21.40
C ALA A 30 -1.93 6.44 -20.26
N LEU A 31 -1.77 7.66 -19.75
CA LEU A 31 -0.91 7.94 -18.61
C LEU A 31 -1.37 7.19 -17.35
N ARG A 32 -2.68 7.20 -17.05
CA ARG A 32 -3.23 6.46 -15.90
C ARG A 32 -2.99 4.97 -16.01
N LEU A 33 -3.19 4.40 -17.19
CA LEU A 33 -2.89 2.99 -17.46
C LEU A 33 -1.40 2.69 -17.27
N GLY A 34 -0.52 3.59 -17.72
CA GLY A 34 0.92 3.48 -17.47
C GLY A 34 1.26 3.47 -15.97
N VAL A 35 0.66 4.35 -15.17
CA VAL A 35 0.87 4.37 -13.71
C VAL A 35 0.35 3.09 -13.05
N LEU A 36 -0.80 2.57 -13.49
CA LEU A 36 -1.32 1.30 -12.99
C LEU A 36 -0.39 0.13 -13.33
N GLU A 37 0.14 0.09 -14.54
CA GLU A 37 1.10 -0.93 -14.97
C GLU A 37 2.42 -0.84 -14.19
N LEU A 38 2.88 0.37 -13.83
CA LEU A 38 4.02 0.52 -12.92
C LEU A 38 3.73 -0.08 -11.54
N ASN A 39 2.54 0.15 -10.98
CA ASN A 39 2.17 -0.48 -9.72
C ASN A 39 2.11 -2.01 -9.85
N ASN A 40 1.54 -2.53 -10.93
CA ASN A 40 1.47 -3.97 -11.21
C ASN A 40 2.86 -4.62 -11.29
N ARG A 41 3.86 -3.93 -11.85
CA ARG A 41 5.23 -4.46 -11.98
C ARG A 41 6.07 -4.35 -10.73
N TYR A 42 5.90 -3.26 -9.99
CA TYR A 42 6.81 -2.92 -8.89
C TYR A 42 6.14 -2.99 -7.52
N HIS A 43 4.86 -3.36 -7.45
CA HIS A 43 4.09 -3.51 -6.21
C HIS A 43 4.20 -2.26 -5.30
N LEU A 44 4.18 -1.08 -5.92
CA LEU A 44 4.49 0.21 -5.29
C LEU A 44 3.59 0.53 -4.09
N LEU A 45 2.35 0.02 -4.11
CA LEU A 45 1.39 0.21 -3.02
C LEU A 45 1.39 -0.96 -2.02
N GLU A 46 1.83 -2.16 -2.40
CA GLU A 46 1.83 -3.33 -1.50
C GLU A 46 2.96 -3.23 -0.47
N ARG A 47 4.18 -2.84 -0.90
CA ARG A 47 5.28 -2.56 0.05
C ARG A 47 4.90 -1.50 1.08
N ARG A 48 4.12 -0.50 0.65
CA ARG A 48 3.63 0.55 1.55
C ARG A 48 2.58 0.01 2.53
N ALA A 49 1.76 -0.95 2.12
CA ALA A 49 0.79 -1.58 3.00
C ALA A 49 1.50 -2.45 4.05
N GLU A 50 2.46 -3.27 3.63
CA GLU A 50 3.30 -4.08 4.53
C GLU A 50 4.07 -3.22 5.53
N GLU A 51 4.72 -2.14 5.08
CA GLU A 51 5.42 -1.21 5.97
C GLU A 51 4.48 -0.53 6.98
N ILE A 52 3.26 -0.17 6.57
CA ILE A 52 2.28 0.45 7.47
C ILE A 52 1.74 -0.57 8.48
N GLU A 53 1.48 -1.80 8.05
CA GLU A 53 1.01 -2.90 8.90
C GLU A 53 2.09 -3.26 9.94
N ASP A 54 3.34 -3.44 9.52
CA ASP A 54 4.48 -3.67 10.39
C ASP A 54 4.65 -2.54 11.44
N MET A 55 4.46 -1.28 11.03
CA MET A 55 4.51 -0.13 11.94
C MET A 55 3.35 -0.10 12.95
N GLN A 56 2.17 -0.55 12.55
CA GLN A 56 1.01 -0.65 13.46
C GLN A 56 1.19 -1.79 14.46
N ASP A 57 1.63 -2.95 13.99
CA ASP A 57 1.90 -4.13 14.83
C ASP A 57 2.98 -3.85 15.86
N THR A 58 4.08 -3.21 15.45
CA THR A 58 5.16 -2.81 16.36
C THR A 58 4.68 -1.83 17.42
N LYS A 59 3.85 -0.85 17.04
CA LYS A 59 3.26 0.11 17.98
C LYS A 59 2.32 -0.58 18.97
N GLU A 60 1.45 -1.47 18.50
CA GLU A 60 0.51 -2.19 19.36
C GLU A 60 1.25 -3.11 20.35
N LEU A 61 2.32 -3.77 19.89
CA LEU A 61 3.21 -4.56 20.75
C LEU A 61 3.90 -3.71 21.84
N GLU A 62 4.36 -2.50 21.51
CA GLU A 62 4.94 -1.59 22.49
C GLU A 62 3.91 -1.12 23.53
N GLU A 63 2.70 -0.79 23.09
CA GLU A 63 1.59 -0.41 23.98
C GLU A 63 1.20 -1.56 24.93
N MET A 64 1.08 -2.78 24.40
CA MET A 64 0.86 -3.99 25.21
C MET A 64 1.99 -4.22 26.22
N ARG A 65 3.26 -4.13 25.80
CA ARG A 65 4.42 -4.27 26.70
C ARG A 65 4.40 -3.20 27.79
N SER A 66 4.04 -1.96 27.45
CA SER A 66 3.91 -0.85 28.39
C SER A 66 2.79 -1.11 29.41
N ALA A 67 1.65 -1.63 28.97
CA ALA A 67 0.53 -2.00 29.84
C ALA A 67 0.91 -3.13 30.81
N VAL A 68 1.64 -4.14 30.34
CA VAL A 68 2.16 -5.22 31.19
C VAL A 68 3.18 -4.69 32.20
N LYS A 69 4.13 -3.86 31.75
CA LYS A 69 5.14 -3.23 32.63
C LYS A 69 4.52 -2.34 33.71
N LYS A 70 3.44 -1.65 33.38
CA LYS A 70 2.65 -0.82 34.31
C LYS A 70 1.68 -1.63 35.17
N GLY A 71 1.65 -2.96 35.04
CA GLY A 71 0.76 -3.86 35.78
C GLY A 71 -0.72 -3.76 35.39
N LYS A 72 -1.06 -3.06 34.32
CA LYS A 72 -2.44 -2.89 33.82
C LYS A 72 -2.92 -4.09 32.99
N ALA A 73 -2.01 -4.94 32.54
CA ALA A 73 -2.28 -6.16 31.80
C ALA A 73 -1.40 -7.31 32.32
N LYS A 74 -1.86 -8.56 32.17
CA LYS A 74 -1.10 -9.77 32.51
C LYS A 74 -0.91 -10.63 31.28
N LEU A 75 0.32 -11.09 31.05
CA LEU A 75 0.59 -12.12 30.07
C LEU A 75 0.07 -13.46 30.63
N ILE A 76 -0.75 -14.14 29.83
CA ILE A 76 -1.27 -15.47 30.16
C ILE A 76 -0.86 -16.42 29.04
N SER A 77 -0.50 -17.66 29.40
CA SER A 77 -0.21 -18.68 28.41
C SER A 77 -1.47 -19.14 27.70
N GLU A 78 -1.32 -19.59 26.46
CA GLU A 78 -2.41 -20.07 25.62
C GLU A 78 -3.25 -21.15 26.31
N LYS A 79 -2.59 -22.15 26.91
CA LYS A 79 -3.25 -23.22 27.69
C LYS A 79 -4.12 -22.67 28.84
N LYS A 80 -3.68 -21.57 29.47
CA LYS A 80 -4.41 -20.92 30.57
C LYS A 80 -5.57 -20.08 30.05
N MET A 81 -5.41 -19.44 28.89
CA MET A 81 -6.49 -18.70 28.23
C MET A 81 -7.61 -19.65 27.77
N LEU A 82 -7.26 -20.75 27.12
CA LEU A 82 -8.22 -21.79 26.69
C LEU A 82 -8.99 -22.42 27.86
N ALA A 83 -8.38 -22.51 29.04
CA ALA A 83 -9.05 -22.99 30.25
C ALA A 83 -10.00 -21.97 30.87
N MET A 84 -9.88 -20.68 30.56
CA MET A 84 -10.77 -19.60 31.04
C MET A 84 -11.98 -19.35 30.14
N LEU A 85 -11.96 -19.88 28.90
CA LEU A 85 -13.03 -19.72 27.90
C LEU A 85 -14.02 -20.90 27.88
N LYS A 86 -13.81 -21.92 28.73
CA LYS A 86 -14.72 -23.05 28.95
C LYS A 86 -15.53 -22.84 30.22
#